data_AF-A0A2P2J847-F1
#
_entry.id   AF-A0A2P2J847-F1
#
_cell.length_a   1.000
_cell.length_b   1.000
_cell.length_c   1.000
_cell.angle_alpha   90.00
_cell.angle_beta   90.00
_cell.angle_gamma   90.00
#
_symmetry.space_group_name_H-M   'P 1'
#
loop_
_entity.id
_entity.type
_entity.pdbx_description
1 polymer ?
#
loop_
_entity_poly.entity_id
_entity_poly.type
_entity_poly.pdbx_seq_one_letter_code
_entity_poly.pdbx_strand_id
1 'polypeptide(L)'
;MLDGLLGRGFASKCKSLIKLTKSQIDVIRRKRNATLKFLKTDMAELLSNGLDVNAYGRAEGPLAELTLSSSYDLVEQYCDFVLKHLSVMQKMRYVFLVCIDLSF
;
A
#
# COMPACT_ATOMS: atom_id res chain seq x y z
N MET A 1 15.48 -22.36 14.29
CA MET A 1 15.24 -22.00 12.86
C MET A 1 15.35 -20.50 12.57
N LEU A 2 15.43 -19.60 13.57
CA LEU A 2 15.57 -18.15 13.36
C LEU A 2 17.01 -17.67 13.11
N ASP A 3 18.03 -18.44 13.50
CA ASP A 3 19.45 -18.05 13.34
C ASP A 3 19.91 -17.93 11.88
N GLY A 4 19.26 -18.65 10.96
CA GLY A 4 19.50 -18.51 9.51
C GLY A 4 18.87 -17.25 8.91
N LEU A 5 17.82 -16.72 9.55
CA LEU A 5 17.14 -15.50 9.12
C LEU A 5 17.86 -14.25 9.67
N LEU A 6 18.46 -14.35 10.86
CA LEU A 6 19.26 -13.33 11.55
C LEU A 6 20.70 -13.17 11.01
N GLY A 7 21.13 -14.03 10.09
CA GLY A 7 22.49 -14.01 9.52
C GLY A 7 22.68 -13.03 8.35
N ARG A 8 23.79 -13.21 7.60
CA ARG A 8 24.22 -12.40 6.43
C ARG A 8 23.16 -12.21 5.33
N GLY A 9 22.03 -12.92 5.36
CA GLY A 9 20.95 -12.86 4.38
C GLY A 9 19.73 -12.00 4.74
N PHE A 10 19.65 -11.41 5.95
CA PHE A 10 18.48 -10.62 6.36
C PHE A 10 18.22 -9.43 5.44
N ALA A 11 19.24 -8.59 5.19
CA ALA A 11 19.07 -7.39 4.37
C ALA A 11 18.69 -7.71 2.93
N SER A 12 19.28 -8.73 2.33
CA SER A 12 18.95 -9.12 0.96
C SER A 12 17.52 -9.63 0.87
N LYS A 13 17.07 -10.46 1.82
CA LYS A 13 15.69 -10.93 1.88
C LYS A 13 14.69 -9.80 2.13
N CYS A 14 14.96 -8.92 3.09
CA CYS A 14 14.14 -7.75 3.39
C CYS A 14 14.00 -6.82 2.17
N LYS A 15 15.11 -6.48 1.51
CA LYS A 15 15.09 -5.69 0.26
C LYS A 15 14.27 -6.35 -0.85
N SER A 16 14.40 -7.67 -0.99
CA SER A 16 13.64 -8.44 -2.00
C SER A 16 12.13 -8.39 -1.73
N LEU A 17 11.71 -8.63 -0.48
CA LEU A 17 10.31 -8.57 -0.08
C LEU A 17 9.74 -7.16 -0.25
N ILE A 18 10.44 -6.13 0.21
CA ILE A 18 10.01 -4.73 0.03
C ILE A 18 9.85 -4.39 -1.46
N LYS A 19 10.79 -4.82 -2.31
CA LYS A 19 10.69 -4.61 -3.76
C LYS A 19 9.43 -5.27 -4.34
N LEU A 20 9.13 -6.50 -3.92
CA LEU A 20 7.91 -7.20 -4.32
C LEU A 20 6.65 -6.46 -3.84
N THR A 21 6.62 -6.04 -2.58
CA THR A 21 5.51 -5.27 -1.99
C THR A 21 5.25 -3.98 -2.77
N LYS A 22 6.29 -3.18 -3.06
CA LYS A 22 6.16 -1.96 -3.87
C LYS A 22 5.63 -2.25 -5.27
N SER A 23 6.13 -3.30 -5.93
CA SER A 23 5.62 -3.71 -7.24
C SER A 23 4.14 -4.10 -7.20
N GLN A 24 3.69 -4.78 -6.15
CA GLN A 24 2.27 -5.11 -5.96
C GLN A 24 1.43 -3.86 -5.72
N ILE A 25 1.91 -2.92 -4.90
CA ILE A 25 1.27 -1.62 -4.67
C ILE A 25 1.09 -0.87 -5.99
N ASP A 26 2.08 -0.84 -6.87
CA ASP A 26 1.97 -0.17 -8.17
C ASP A 26 0.93 -0.78 -9.11
N VAL A 27 0.76 -2.11 -9.06
CA VAL A 27 -0.32 -2.79 -9.80
C VAL A 27 -1.68 -2.40 -9.24
N ILE A 28 -1.83 -2.45 -7.92
CA ILE A 28 -3.07 -2.08 -7.22
C ILE A 28 -3.42 -0.61 -7.50
N ARG A 29 -2.46 0.29 -7.37
CA ARG A 29 -2.60 1.73 -7.63
C ARG A 29 -3.11 2.01 -9.04
N ARG A 30 -2.57 1.33 -10.06
CA ARG A 30 -3.06 1.45 -11.45
C ARG A 30 -4.51 1.02 -11.59
N LYS A 31 -4.89 -0.12 -11.01
CA LYS A 31 -6.27 -0.61 -11.02
C LYS A 31 -7.21 0.39 -10.33
N ARG A 32 -6.86 0.84 -9.13
CA ARG A 32 -7.64 1.81 -8.34
C ARG A 32 -7.81 3.15 -9.04
N ASN A 33 -6.75 3.68 -9.65
CA ASN A 33 -6.82 4.94 -10.39
C ASN A 33 -7.77 4.86 -11.59
N ALA A 34 -7.81 3.71 -12.29
CA ALA A 34 -8.77 3.48 -13.37
C ALA A 34 -10.21 3.46 -12.83
N THR A 35 -10.46 2.73 -11.73
CA THR A 35 -11.76 2.68 -11.06
C THR A 35 -12.20 4.05 -10.56
N LEU A 36 -11.33 4.79 -9.88
CA LEU A 36 -11.59 6.12 -9.36
C LEU A 36 -11.92 7.11 -10.49
N LYS A 37 -11.20 7.03 -11.62
CA LYS A 37 -11.50 7.84 -12.80
C LYS A 37 -12.90 7.54 -13.34
N PHE A 38 -13.24 6.25 -13.50
CA PHE A 38 -14.57 5.84 -13.95
C PHE A 38 -15.68 6.37 -13.02
N LEU A 39 -15.54 6.17 -11.71
CA LEU A 39 -16.54 6.61 -10.73
C LEU A 39 -16.70 8.13 -10.70
N LYS A 40 -15.59 8.88 -10.79
CA LYS A 40 -15.64 10.35 -10.87
C LYS A 40 -16.32 10.84 -12.15
N THR A 41 -16.08 10.17 -13.28
CA THR A 41 -16.74 10.49 -14.55
C THR A 41 -18.25 10.24 -14.46
N ASP A 42 -18.66 9.08 -13.94
CA ASP A 42 -20.09 8.74 -13.74
C ASP A 42 -20.79 9.74 -12.80
N MET A 43 -20.14 10.13 -11.69
CA MET A 43 -20.67 11.18 -10.82
C MET A 43 -20.78 12.54 -11.53
N ALA A 44 -19.77 12.93 -12.32
CA ALA A 44 -19.80 14.17 -13.06
C ALA A 44 -20.93 14.19 -14.11
N GLU A 45 -21.18 13.06 -14.77
CA GLU A 45 -22.30 12.92 -15.71
C GLU A 45 -23.64 13.07 -15.00
N LEU A 46 -23.84 12.41 -13.85
CA LEU A 46 -25.06 12.58 -13.05
C LEU A 46 -25.29 14.03 -12.62
N LEU A 47 -24.25 14.71 -12.13
CA LEU A 47 -24.32 16.13 -11.74
C LEU A 47 -24.64 17.03 -12.93
N SER A 48 -24.05 16.77 -14.10
CA SER A 48 -24.33 17.55 -15.32
C SER A 48 -25.77 17.43 -15.81
N ASN A 49 -26.44 16.31 -15.46
CA ASN A 49 -27.85 16.06 -15.77
C ASN A 49 -28.80 16.47 -14.64
N GLY A 50 -28.32 17.14 -13.58
CA GLY A 50 -29.13 17.57 -12.44
C GLY A 50 -29.62 16.42 -11.54
N LEU A 51 -28.96 15.26 -11.59
CA LEU A 51 -29.30 14.08 -10.80
C LEU A 51 -28.50 14.04 -9.49
N ASP A 52 -28.60 15.09 -8.69
CA ASP A 52 -27.76 15.31 -7.51
C ASP A 52 -27.87 14.19 -6.46
N VAL A 53 -29.08 13.69 -6.20
CA VAL A 53 -29.32 12.59 -5.23
C VAL A 53 -28.63 11.31 -5.69
N ASN A 54 -28.66 11.02 -7.00
CA ASN A 54 -28.01 9.84 -7.57
C ASN A 54 -26.49 9.99 -7.51
N ALA A 55 -25.97 11.17 -7.84
CA ALA A 55 -24.55 11.47 -7.73
C ALA A 55 -24.07 11.31 -6.27
N TYR A 56 -24.84 11.82 -5.29
CA TYR A 56 -24.55 11.63 -3.88
C TYR A 56 -24.54 10.14 -3.49
N GLY A 57 -25.50 9.35 -3.99
CA GLY A 57 -25.52 7.90 -3.79
C GLY A 57 -24.32 7.15 -4.37
N ARG A 58 -23.57 7.75 -5.31
CA ARG A 58 -22.33 7.18 -5.88
C ARG A 58 -21.06 7.61 -5.14
N ALA A 59 -21.14 8.57 -4.20
CA ALA A 59 -19.97 9.16 -3.55
C ALA A 59 -19.17 8.18 -2.67
N GLU A 60 -19.82 7.12 -2.15
CA GLU A 60 -19.16 6.10 -1.33
C GLU A 60 -18.05 5.36 -2.10
N GLY A 61 -18.26 5.10 -3.40
CA GLY A 61 -17.29 4.39 -4.24
C GLY A 61 -15.93 5.11 -4.32
N PRO A 62 -15.87 6.37 -4.79
CA PRO A 62 -14.64 7.14 -4.80
C PRO A 62 -14.00 7.30 -3.43
N LEU A 63 -14.80 7.47 -2.37
CA LEU A 63 -14.29 7.61 -1.01
C LEU A 63 -13.57 6.34 -0.54
N ALA A 64 -14.15 5.17 -0.78
CA ALA A 64 -13.53 3.89 -0.46
C ALA A 64 -12.22 3.69 -1.25
N GLU A 65 -12.21 4.04 -2.54
CA GLU A 65 -11.02 3.96 -3.40
C GLU A 65 -9.88 4.87 -2.92
N LEU A 66 -10.20 6.11 -2.54
CA LEU A 66 -9.23 7.07 -1.99
C LEU A 66 -8.68 6.63 -0.63
N THR A 67 -9.55 6.13 0.25
CA THR A 67 -9.17 5.65 1.58
C THR A 67 -8.14 4.52 1.47
N LEU A 68 -8.44 3.53 0.64
CA LEU A 68 -7.57 2.37 0.48
C LEU A 68 -6.31 2.72 -0.31
N SER A 69 -6.38 3.63 -1.29
CA SER A 69 -5.17 4.17 -1.95
C SER A 69 -4.23 4.84 -0.94
N SER A 70 -4.78 5.67 -0.05
CA SER A 70 -4.00 6.32 1.01
C SER A 70 -3.33 5.32 1.96
N SER A 71 -4.01 4.21 2.26
CA SER A 71 -3.41 3.16 3.09
C SER A 71 -2.23 2.45 2.41
N TYR A 72 -2.28 2.24 1.10
CA TYR A 72 -1.15 1.68 0.35
C TYR A 72 0.02 2.66 0.24
N ASP A 73 -0.26 3.96 0.10
CA ASP A 73 0.78 4.99 0.14
C ASP A 73 1.51 4.99 1.50
N LEU A 74 0.78 4.77 2.60
CA LEU A 74 1.38 4.61 3.93
C LEU A 74 2.27 3.36 4.03
N VAL A 75 1.82 2.22 3.49
CA VAL A 75 2.64 0.98 3.43
C VAL A 75 3.93 1.21 2.63
N GLU A 76 3.84 1.91 1.50
CA GLU A 76 5.01 2.27 0.70
C GLU A 76 5.99 3.17 1.47
N GLN A 77 5.49 4.15 2.22
CA GLN A 77 6.32 4.99 3.09
C GLN A 77 7.04 4.18 4.17
N TYR A 78 6.35 3.22 4.80
CA TYR A 78 6.99 2.32 5.76
C TYR A 78 8.05 1.42 5.12
N CYS A 79 7.82 0.96 3.89
CA CYS A 79 8.84 0.23 3.14
C CYS A 79 10.11 1.07 2.95
N ASP A 80 9.98 2.35 2.59
CA ASP A 80 11.12 3.27 2.46
C ASP A 80 11.80 3.54 3.80
N PHE A 81 11.02 3.70 4.87
CA PHE A 81 11.55 3.84 6.22
C PHE A 81 12.39 2.62 6.63
N VAL A 82 11.87 1.41 6.44
CA VAL A 82 12.60 0.17 6.76
C VAL A 82 13.89 0.07 5.94
N LEU A 83 13.85 0.37 4.64
CA LEU A 83 15.04 0.37 3.79
C LEU A 83 16.11 1.37 4.28
N LYS A 84 15.69 2.57 4.69
CA LYS A 84 16.57 3.62 5.21
C LYS A 84 17.25 3.21 6.52
N HIS A 85 16.55 2.48 7.38
CA HIS A 85 17.03 2.07 8.70
C HIS A 85 17.56 0.62 8.75
N LEU A 86 17.64 -0.06 7.61
CA LEU A 86 17.97 -1.47 7.51
C LEU A 86 19.32 -1.84 8.16
N SER A 87 20.35 -1.01 7.99
CA SER A 87 21.68 -1.25 8.56
C SER A 87 21.71 -1.17 10.09
N VAL A 88 20.82 -0.36 10.67
CA VAL A 88 20.62 -0.24 12.12
C VAL A 88 19.80 -1.41 12.63
N MET A 89 18.71 -1.76 11.93
CA MET A 89 17.85 -2.91 12.27
C MET A 89 18.62 -4.23 12.22
N GLN A 90 19.54 -4.40 11.26
CA GLN A 90 20.42 -5.58 11.17
C GLN A 90 21.29 -5.80 12.40
N LYS A 91 21.60 -4.74 13.15
CA LYS A 91 22.41 -4.80 14.36
C LYS A 91 21.57 -5.02 15.63
N MET A 92 20.24 -4.88 15.53
CA MET A 92 19.31 -5.06 16.65
C MET A 92 18.65 -6.44 16.60
N ARG A 93 18.94 -7.28 17.61
CA ARG A 93 18.39 -8.64 17.72
C ARG A 93 16.86 -8.72 17.92
N TYR A 94 16.23 -7.62 18.34
CA TYR A 94 14.82 -7.58 18.80
C TYR A 94 13.80 -7.02 17.80
N VAL A 95 14.21 -6.43 16.67
CA VAL A 95 13.28 -5.85 15.66
C VAL A 95 12.63 -6.94 14.79
N PHE A 96 12.92 -8.21 15.09
CA PHE A 96 12.55 -9.36 14.28
C PHE A 96 11.05 -9.72 14.27
N LEU A 97 10.31 -9.38 15.34
CA LEU A 97 8.88 -9.69 15.40
C LEU A 97 8.08 -8.80 14.43
N VAL A 98 8.30 -7.48 14.45
CA VAL A 98 7.46 -6.53 13.68
C VAL A 98 7.55 -6.73 12.16
N CYS A 99 8.68 -7.20 11.62
CA CYS A 99 8.81 -7.46 10.18
C CYS A 99 8.35 -8.86 9.73
N ILE A 100 8.26 -9.84 10.64
CA ILE A 100 7.81 -11.21 10.31
C ILE A 100 6.31 -11.35 10.57
N ASP A 101 5.76 -10.62 11.55
CA ASP A 101 4.32 -10.57 11.83
C ASP A 101 3.52 -9.88 10.71
N LEU A 102 4.17 -9.30 9.68
CA LEU A 102 3.52 -8.85 8.44
C LEU A 102 3.42 -9.94 7.36
N SER A 103 3.87 -11.17 7.63
CA SER A 103 3.81 -12.30 6.70
C SER A 103 2.85 -13.43 7.14
N PHE A 104 2.04 -13.23 8.19
CA PHE A 104 0.95 -14.13 8.56
C PHE A 104 -0.26 -13.37 9.09
#